data_AF-A0A9Q0DZD5-F1
#
_entry.id   AF-A0A9Q0DZD5-F1
#
_cell.length_a   1.000
_cell.length_b   1.000
_cell.length_c   1.000
_cell.angle_alpha   90.00
_cell.angle_beta   90.00
_cell.angle_gamma   90.00
#
_symmetry.space_group_name_H-M   'P 1'
#
loop_
_entity.id
_entity.type
_entity.pdbx_description
1 polymer ?
#
loop_
_entity_poly.entity_id
_entity_poly.type
_entity_poly.pdbx_seq_one_letter_code
_entity_poly.pdbx_strand_id
1 'polypeptide(L)' 'MADLEQWVKDRLHDILGLSDRHVAQFIIGTARKSSSQQDFVSRLKQTGTIDIDQNVVAFAEELYEKVST' A
#
# COMPACT_ATOMS: atom_id res chain seq x y z
N MET A 1 3.06 -6.38 13.60
CA MET A 1 2.38 -6.81 12.35
C MET A 1 0.92 -6.39 12.34
N ALA A 2 0.17 -6.65 13.43
CA ALA A 2 -1.22 -6.21 13.57
C ALA A 2 -1.38 -4.68 13.41
N ASP A 3 -0.48 -3.87 13.97
CA ASP A 3 -0.56 -2.41 13.89
C ASP A 3 -0.37 -1.86 12.48
N LEU A 4 0.53 -2.47 11.69
CA LEU A 4 0.76 -2.08 10.30
C LEU A 4 -0.42 -2.51 9.41
N GLU A 5 -0.94 -3.72 9.60
CA GLU A 5 -2.12 -4.21 8.87
C GLU A 5 -3.34 -3.33 9.15
N GLN A 6 -3.56 -2.95 10.41
CA GLN A 6 -4.63 -2.04 10.80
C GLN A 6 -4.45 -0.65 10.16
N TRP A 7 -3.25 -0.06 10.26
CA TRP A 7 -2.95 1.23 9.65
C TRP A 7 -3.18 1.24 8.13
N VAL A 8 -2.77 0.17 7.43
CA VAL A 8 -3.02 0.03 5.98
C VAL A 8 -4.51 -0.05 5.70
N LYS A 9 -5.29 -0.81 6.49
CA LYS A 9 -6.75 -0.90 6.30
C LYS A 9 -7.43 0.45 6.52
N ASP A 10 -7.03 1.20 7.53
CA ASP A 10 -7.58 2.53 7.82
C ASP A 10 -7.25 3.49 6.66
N ARG A 11 -6.02 3.46 6.14
CA ARG A 11 -5.66 4.30 4.98
C ARG A 11 -6.34 3.92 3.68
N LEU A 12 -6.51 2.63 3.41
CA LEU A 12 -7.28 2.20 2.24
C LEU A 12 -8.74 2.63 2.36
N HIS A 13 -9.30 2.64 3.57
CA HIS A 13 -10.66 3.11 3.80
C HIS A 13 -10.78 4.61 3.55
N ASP A 14 -9.82 5.40 4.04
CA ASP A 14 -9.78 6.84 3.82
C ASP A 14 -9.64 7.22 2.33
N ILE A 15 -8.78 6.51 1.60
CA ILE A 15 -8.41 6.88 0.22
C ILE A 15 -9.39 6.31 -0.80
N LEU A 16 -9.78 5.04 -0.63
CA LEU A 16 -10.56 4.30 -1.63
C LEU A 16 -11.96 3.92 -1.14
N GLY A 17 -12.29 4.18 0.13
CA GLY A 17 -13.51 3.65 0.75
C GLY A 17 -13.46 2.14 0.99
N LEU A 18 -12.28 1.51 0.87
CA LEU A 18 -12.11 0.06 0.90
C LEU A 18 -11.25 -0.36 2.10
N SER A 19 -11.69 -1.33 2.90
CA SER A 19 -10.96 -1.82 4.08
C SER A 19 -10.77 -3.34 4.07
N ASP A 20 -10.59 -3.91 2.88
CA ASP A 20 -10.41 -5.35 2.69
C ASP A 20 -9.06 -5.83 3.23
N ARG A 21 -9.11 -6.90 4.03
CA ARG A 21 -7.92 -7.50 4.65
C ARG A 21 -6.95 -8.09 3.62
N HIS A 22 -7.45 -8.74 2.57
CA HIS A 22 -6.62 -9.32 1.53
C HIS A 22 -5.88 -8.22 0.76
N VAL A 23 -6.55 -7.10 0.49
CA VAL A 23 -5.90 -5.93 -0.14
C VAL A 23 -4.79 -5.39 0.77
N ALA A 24 -5.07 -5.21 2.07
CA ALA A 24 -4.05 -4.75 3.01
C ALA A 24 -2.82 -5.67 3.07
N GLN A 25 -3.02 -6.98 3.20
CA GLN A 25 -1.91 -7.94 3.23
C GLN A 25 -1.18 -8.03 1.89
N PHE A 26 -1.89 -7.92 0.77
CA PHE A 26 -1.30 -7.88 -0.56
C PHE A 26 -0.38 -6.66 -0.72
N ILE A 27 -0.84 -5.47 -0.33
CA ILE A 27 -0.07 -4.23 -0.42
C ILE A 27 1.16 -4.30 0.48
N ILE A 28 1.02 -4.76 1.73
CA ILE A 28 2.16 -4.95 2.65
C ILE A 28 3.16 -5.96 2.09
N GLY A 29 2.67 -7.09 1.56
CA GLY A 29 3.51 -8.11 0.95
C GLY A 29 4.25 -7.60 -0.29
N THR A 30 3.61 -6.75 -1.08
CA THR A 30 4.20 -6.12 -2.26
C THR A 30 5.26 -5.10 -1.86
N ALA A 31 5.00 -4.26 -0.86
CA ALA A 31 5.96 -3.29 -0.32
C ALA A 31 7.24 -3.99 0.15
N ARG A 32 7.11 -5.07 0.93
CA ARG A 32 8.24 -5.88 1.43
C ARG A 32 9.06 -6.58 0.34
N LYS A 33 8.45 -6.87 -0.82
CA LYS A 33 9.12 -7.51 -1.96
C LYS A 33 9.70 -6.49 -2.95
N SER A 34 9.39 -5.22 -2.76
CA SER A 34 9.84 -4.16 -3.65
C SER A 34 11.24 -3.70 -3.25
N SER A 35 12.05 -3.32 -4.22
CA SER A 35 13.45 -2.89 -3.98
C SER A 35 13.58 -1.38 -3.78
N SER A 36 12.52 -0.61 -4.08
CA SER A 36 12.44 0.83 -3.86
C SER A 36 10.98 1.30 -3.78
N GLN A 37 10.75 2.53 -3.29
CA GLN A 37 9.43 3.19 -3.34
C GLN A 37 8.85 3.21 -4.77
N GLN A 38 9.69 3.54 -5.76
CA GLN A 38 9.27 3.59 -7.17
C GLN A 38 8.92 2.20 -7.72
N ASP A 39 9.68 1.16 -7.36
CA ASP A 39 9.34 -0.23 -7.72
C ASP A 39 8.01 -0.64 -7.10
N PHE A 40 7.77 -0.26 -5.85
CA PHE A 40 6.51 -0.54 -5.16
C PHE A 40 5.31 0.13 -5.82
N VAL A 41 5.39 1.44 -6.09
CA VAL A 41 4.33 2.19 -6.78
C VAL A 41 4.09 1.63 -8.19
N SER A 42 5.14 1.27 -8.91
CA SER A 42 5.04 0.65 -10.24
C SER A 42 4.27 -0.68 -10.20
N ARG A 43 4.57 -1.54 -9.21
CA ARG A 43 3.86 -2.81 -9.01
C ARG A 43 2.39 -2.60 -8.67
N LEU A 44 2.07 -1.64 -7.81
CA LEU A 44 0.68 -1.29 -7.49
C LEU A 44 -0.09 -0.83 -8.73
N LYS A 45 0.54 -0.02 -9.60
CA LYS A 45 -0.04 0.40 -10.88
C LYS A 45 -0.28 -0.80 -11.81
N GLN A 46 0.67 -1.72 -11.91
CA GLN A 46 0.56 -2.91 -12.77
C GLN A 46 -0.56 -3.85 -12.34
N THR A 47 -0.89 -3.93 -11.05
CA THR A 47 -2.00 -4.76 -10.59
C THR A 47 -3.37 -4.28 -11.07
N GLY A 48 -3.51 -3.03 -11.48
CA GLY A 48 -4.75 -2.48 -12.06
C GLY A 48 -5.98 -2.53 -11.15
N THR A 49 -5.80 -2.89 -9.88
CA THR A 49 -6.90 -3.08 -8.92
C THR A 49 -7.32 -1.77 -8.27
N ILE A 50 -6.49 -0.73 -8.35
CA ILE A 50 -6.65 0.56 -7.69
C ILE A 50 -6.33 1.65 -8.71
N ASP A 51 -7.19 2.67 -8.80
CA ASP A 51 -6.88 3.90 -9.54
C ASP A 51 -5.79 4.66 -8.78
N ILE A 52 -4.61 4.78 -9.38
CA ILE A 52 -3.43 5.34 -8.70
C ILE A 52 -3.41 6.84 -8.91
N ASP A 53 -4.00 7.55 -7.96
CA ASP A 53 -3.93 9.00 -7.83
C ASP A 53 -2.74 9.45 -6.95
N GLN A 54 -2.61 10.77 -6.73
CA GLN A 54 -1.55 11.31 -5.87
C GLN A 54 -1.68 10.86 -4.40
N ASN A 55 -2.89 10.59 -3.91
CA ASN A 55 -3.11 10.13 -2.54
C ASN A 55 -2.60 8.68 -2.37
N VAL A 56 -2.88 7.81 -3.34
CA VAL A 56 -2.39 6.43 -3.36
C VAL A 56 -0.87 6.39 -3.47
N VAL A 57 -0.26 7.28 -4.27
CA VAL A 57 1.21 7.40 -4.36
C VAL A 57 1.81 7.81 -3.02
N ALA A 58 1.28 8.87 -2.38
CA ALA A 58 1.78 9.32 -1.08
C ALA A 58 1.63 8.24 0.00
N PHE A 59 0.49 7.54 0.03
CA PHE A 59 0.27 6.39 0.90
C PHE A 59 1.28 5.27 0.65
N ALA A 60 1.55 4.94 -0.62
CA ALA A 60 2.48 3.89 -0.98
C ALA A 60 3.92 4.23 -0.55
N GLU A 61 4.34 5.49 -0.71
CA GLU A 61 5.63 5.99 -0.24
C GLU A 61 5.77 5.87 1.28
N GLU A 62 4.76 6.31 2.03
CA GLU A 62 4.73 6.25 3.49
C GLU A 62 4.72 4.80 4.01
N LEU A 63 3.96 3.91 3.34
CA LEU A 63 3.96 2.49 3.67
C LEU A 63 5.35 1.88 3.45
N TYR A 64 6.00 2.17 2.33
CA TYR A 64 7.32 1.63 2.02
C TYR A 64 8.35 2.04 3.07
N GLU A 65 8.33 3.30 3.54
CA GLU A 65 9.19 3.76 4.64
C GLU A 65 8.94 2.97 5.93
N LYS A 66 7.66 2.74 6.29
CA LYS A 66 7.28 1.97 7.47
C LYS A 66 7.73 0.52 7.43
N VAL A 67 7.80 -0.12 6.26
CA VAL A 67 8.29 -1.51 6.13
C VAL A 67 9.79 -1.62 5.95
N SER A 68 10.46 -0.53 5.55
CA SER A 68 11.92 -0.49 5.36
C SER A 68 12.68 -0.09 6.63
N THR A 69 11.96 0.35 7.66
CA THR A 69 12.46 0.64 9.01
C THR A 69 12.36 -0.59 9.90
#